data_AF-A0A086T9F3-F1
#
_entry.id   AF-A0A086T9F3-F1
#
_cell.length_a   1.000
_cell.length_b   1.000
_cell.length_c   1.000
_cell.angle_alpha   90.00
_cell.angle_beta   90.00
_cell.angle_gamma   90.00
#
_symmetry.space_group_name_H-M   'P 1'
#
loop_
_entity.id
_entity.type
_entity.pdbx_description
1 polymer ?
#
loop_
_entity_poly.entity_id
_entity_poly.type
_entity_poly.pdbx_seq_one_letter_code
_entity_poly.pdbx_strand_id
1 'polypeptide(L)'
;MGSLAACLVFYVFLIAFTAQTANKPDLSYGVIVSIYLYGISFGAGMTPLQTLYPVECCENRTRAKGASLKFLCQNIAIVVNVYGISVGINEISWRLYLVYIIWIAIELVTIYFFFPETGGKTLEELASIFEAKNPRKESLRKIKVQIREDGHVAPVEKDGQV
;
A
#
# COMPACT_ATOMS: atom_id res chain seq x y z
N MET A 1 1.25 -7.33 -1.12
CA MET A 1 -0.04 -7.49 -1.83
C MET A 1 -1.15 -8.18 -1.02
N GLY A 2 -0.89 -9.28 -0.29
CA GLY A 2 -1.96 -10.01 0.45
C GLY A 2 -2.77 -9.15 1.42
N SER A 3 -2.12 -8.19 2.10
CA SER A 3 -2.79 -7.27 3.03
C SER A 3 -3.81 -6.35 2.35
N LEU A 4 -3.54 -5.87 1.13
CA LEU A 4 -4.42 -4.97 0.38
C LEU A 4 -5.69 -5.69 -0.11
N ALA A 5 -5.53 -6.92 -0.60
CA ALA A 5 -6.65 -7.76 -1.01
C ALA A 5 -7.54 -8.09 0.20
N ALA A 6 -6.95 -8.40 1.36
CA ALA A 6 -7.68 -8.62 2.60
C ALA A 6 -8.45 -7.37 3.05
N CYS A 7 -7.81 -6.18 3.01
CA CYS A 7 -8.47 -4.91 3.29
C CYS A 7 -9.70 -4.68 2.38
N LEU A 8 -9.57 -4.92 1.07
CA LEU A 8 -10.69 -4.77 0.13
C LEU A 8 -11.84 -5.72 0.48
N VAL A 9 -11.54 -6.99 0.74
CA VAL A 9 -12.55 -8.00 1.08
C VAL A 9 -13.29 -7.64 2.38
N PHE A 10 -12.57 -7.26 3.44
CA PHE A 10 -13.19 -6.86 4.71
C PHE A 10 -14.00 -5.56 4.60
N TYR A 11 -13.57 -4.64 3.73
CA TYR A 11 -14.31 -3.40 3.48
C TYR A 11 -15.60 -3.64 2.67
N VAL A 12 -15.59 -4.59 1.74
CA VAL A 12 -16.80 -5.04 1.04
C VAL A 12 -17.79 -5.69 2.02
N PHE A 13 -17.30 -6.52 2.95
CA PHE A 13 -18.15 -7.11 3.99
C PHE A 13 -18.77 -6.04 4.91
N LEU A 14 -18.00 -5.03 5.30
CA LEU A 14 -18.50 -3.91 6.10
C LEU A 14 -19.71 -3.24 5.43
N ILE A 15 -19.63 -2.98 4.13
CA ILE A 15 -20.71 -2.33 3.37
C ILE A 15 -21.90 -3.25 3.19
N ALA A 16 -21.68 -4.52 2.88
CA ALA A 16 -22.75 -5.50 2.74
C ALA A 16 -23.58 -5.64 4.02
N PHE A 17 -22.93 -5.59 5.19
CA PHE A 17 -23.61 -5.60 6.48
C PHE A 17 -24.29 -4.26 6.78
N THR A 18 -23.61 -3.14 6.51
CA THR A 18 -24.16 -1.78 6.74
C THR A 18 -25.43 -1.52 5.91
N ALA A 19 -25.48 -2.01 4.67
CA ALA A 19 -26.66 -1.89 3.81
C ALA A 19 -27.86 -2.71 4.32
N GLN A 20 -27.61 -3.80 5.06
CA GLN A 20 -28.65 -4.70 5.58
C GLN A 20 -29.07 -4.38 7.02
N THR A 21 -28.29 -3.60 7.77
CA THR A 21 -28.61 -3.17 9.14
C THR A 21 -29.98 -2.51 9.25
N ALA A 22 -30.43 -1.80 8.21
CA ALA A 22 -31.76 -1.17 8.19
C ALA A 22 -32.93 -2.17 8.25
N ASN A 23 -32.73 -3.40 7.74
CA ASN A 23 -33.77 -4.43 7.70
C ASN A 23 -33.65 -5.46 8.84
N LYS A 24 -32.44 -5.62 9.41
CA LYS A 24 -32.15 -6.62 10.45
C LYS A 24 -31.10 -6.07 11.44
N PRO A 25 -31.51 -5.62 12.64
CA PRO A 25 -30.60 -4.98 13.59
C PRO A 25 -29.48 -5.90 14.12
N ASP A 26 -29.70 -7.22 14.12
CA ASP A 26 -28.72 -8.22 14.56
C ASP A 26 -27.43 -8.22 13.71
N LEU A 27 -27.47 -7.73 12.47
CA LEU A 27 -26.28 -7.63 11.62
C LEU A 27 -25.32 -6.50 12.02
N SER A 28 -25.68 -5.67 12.99
CA SER A 28 -24.80 -4.62 13.54
C SER A 28 -23.51 -5.19 14.13
N TYR A 29 -23.57 -6.38 14.75
CA TYR A 29 -22.38 -7.08 15.24
C TYR A 29 -21.42 -7.44 14.09
N GLY A 30 -21.94 -7.80 12.92
CA GLY A 30 -21.15 -8.09 11.73
C GLY A 30 -20.41 -6.87 11.18
N VAL A 31 -21.02 -5.68 11.27
CA VAL A 31 -20.35 -4.40 10.93
C VAL A 31 -19.15 -4.16 11.84
N ILE A 32 -19.34 -4.35 13.16
CA ILE A 32 -18.29 -4.15 14.17
C ILE A 32 -17.12 -5.12 13.94
N VAL A 33 -17.40 -6.40 13.72
CA VAL A 33 -16.33 -7.38 13.43
C VAL A 33 -15.57 -7.01 12.15
N SER A 34 -16.29 -6.60 11.10
CA SER A 34 -15.69 -6.25 9.81
C SER A 34 -14.78 -5.01 9.91
N ILE A 35 -15.15 -3.99 10.70
CA ILE A 35 -14.31 -2.80 10.86
C ILE A 35 -13.02 -3.09 11.63
N TYR A 36 -13.06 -3.98 12.63
CA TYR A 36 -11.87 -4.41 13.35
C TYR A 36 -10.95 -5.28 12.48
N LEU A 37 -11.49 -6.21 11.70
CA LEU A 37 -10.71 -7.03 10.77
C LEU A 37 -10.05 -6.18 9.67
N TYR A 38 -10.76 -5.19 9.16
CA TYR A 38 -10.20 -4.18 8.26
C TYR A 38 -9.06 -3.42 8.95
N GLY A 39 -9.26 -2.94 10.18
CA GLY A 39 -8.25 -2.20 10.94
C GLY A 39 -6.98 -3.00 11.21
N ILE A 40 -7.11 -4.28 11.58
CA ILE A 40 -5.97 -5.18 11.81
C ILE A 40 -5.18 -5.40 10.51
N SER A 41 -5.89 -5.69 9.41
CA SER A 41 -5.26 -5.92 8.11
C SER A 41 -4.59 -4.66 7.57
N PHE A 42 -5.21 -3.50 7.75
CA PHE A 42 -4.64 -2.21 7.35
C PHE A 42 -3.40 -1.88 8.19
N GLY A 43 -3.47 -2.08 9.51
CA GLY A 43 -2.35 -1.86 10.42
C GLY A 43 -1.16 -2.79 10.18
N ALA A 44 -1.42 -4.06 9.87
CA ALA A 44 -0.38 -5.07 9.70
C ALA A 44 0.46 -4.86 8.42
N GLY A 45 -0.13 -4.36 7.34
CA GLY A 45 0.56 -4.22 6.05
C GLY A 45 0.65 -2.78 5.53
N MET A 46 -0.47 -2.04 5.53
CA MET A 46 -0.53 -0.75 4.86
C MET A 46 0.19 0.36 5.62
N THR A 47 -0.04 0.44 6.93
CA THR A 47 0.58 1.45 7.79
C THR A 47 2.12 1.43 7.72
N PRO A 48 2.82 0.29 7.90
CA PRO A 48 4.27 0.25 7.78
C PRO A 48 4.75 0.47 6.35
N LEU A 49 4.01 -0.02 5.33
CA LEU A 49 4.41 0.16 3.93
C LEU A 49 4.36 1.63 3.51
N GLN A 50 3.34 2.38 3.93
CA GLN A 50 3.18 3.80 3.61
C GLN A 50 4.27 4.70 4.22
N THR A 51 4.88 4.28 5.34
CA THR A 51 5.96 5.03 5.99
C THR A 51 7.34 4.59 5.55
N LEU A 52 7.53 3.30 5.28
CA LEU A 52 8.81 2.72 4.87
C LEU A 52 9.13 3.01 3.41
N TYR A 53 8.15 2.87 2.51
CA TYR A 53 8.38 2.99 1.07
C TYR A 53 8.97 4.36 0.62
N PRO A 54 8.50 5.51 1.13
CA PRO A 54 9.10 6.82 0.79
C PRO A 54 10.54 6.97 1.30
N VAL A 55 10.88 6.31 2.41
CA VAL A 55 12.22 6.32 3.00
C VAL A 55 13.18 5.48 2.17
N GLU A 56 12.72 4.38 1.58
CA GLU A 56 13.49 3.52 0.69
C GLU A 56 13.70 4.15 -0.69
N CYS A 57 12.70 4.89 -1.21
CA CYS A 57 12.79 5.53 -2.52
C CYS A 57 13.61 6.82 -2.53
N CYS A 58 13.79 7.48 -1.38
CA CYS A 58 14.50 8.76 -1.31
C CYS A 58 15.96 8.59 -0.89
N GLU A 59 16.87 9.21 -1.64
CA GLU A 59 18.26 9.36 -1.24
C GLU A 59 18.38 10.13 0.10
N ASN A 60 19.33 9.73 0.96
CA ASN A 60 19.48 10.22 2.33
C ASN A 60 19.47 11.76 2.46
N ARG A 61 20.00 12.48 1.47
CA ARG A 61 20.06 13.94 1.46
C ARG A 61 18.71 14.62 1.16
N THR A 62 17.85 13.97 0.37
CA THR A 62 16.54 14.52 -0.05
C THR A 62 15.38 13.95 0.76
N ARG A 63 15.63 12.89 1.54
CA ARG A 63 14.63 12.18 2.34
C ARG A 63 13.77 13.08 3.23
N ALA A 64 14.35 14.09 3.88
CA ALA A 64 13.58 15.03 4.70
C ALA A 64 12.57 15.86 3.89
N LYS A 65 12.95 16.28 2.68
CA LYS A 65 12.07 17.04 1.77
C LYS A 65 10.98 16.15 1.15
N GLY A 66 11.31 14.90 0.82
CA GLY A 66 10.33 13.92 0.34
C GLY A 66 9.30 13.55 1.41
N ALA A 67 9.76 13.34 2.64
CA ALA A 67 8.88 13.04 3.77
C ALA A 67 7.93 14.21 4.08
N SER A 68 8.40 15.46 4.08
CA SER A 68 7.54 16.62 4.34
C SER A 68 6.48 16.81 3.25
N LEU A 69 6.81 16.60 1.97
CA LEU A 69 5.84 16.65 0.89
C LEU A 69 4.79 15.53 1.02
N LYS A 70 5.21 14.30 1.34
CA LYS A 70 4.30 13.18 1.62
C LYS A 70 3.33 13.53 2.75
N PHE A 71 3.83 14.09 3.86
CA PHE A 71 2.99 14.50 4.98
C PHE A 71 2.03 15.63 4.61
N LEU A 72 2.47 16.60 3.80
CA LEU A 72 1.60 17.67 3.31
C LEU A 72 0.43 17.10 2.50
N CYS A 73 0.71 16.26 1.49
CA CYS A 73 -0.31 15.61 0.67
C CYS A 73 -1.26 14.75 1.52
N GLN A 74 -0.72 14.00 2.48
CA GLN A 74 -1.51 13.19 3.40
C GLN A 74 -2.47 14.04 4.25
N ASN A 75 -2.00 15.15 4.82
CA ASN A 75 -2.83 16.02 5.64
C ASN A 75 -3.93 16.69 4.82
N ILE A 76 -3.64 17.13 3.58
CA ILE A 76 -4.65 17.66 2.67
C ILE A 76 -5.72 16.60 2.37
N ALA A 77 -5.32 15.36 2.09
CA ALA A 77 -6.25 14.26 1.85
C ALA A 77 -7.12 13.95 3.09
N ILE A 78 -6.55 14.00 4.30
CA ILE A 78 -7.29 13.82 5.55
C ILE A 78 -8.33 14.93 5.73
N VAL A 79 -7.96 16.19 5.46
CA VAL A 79 -8.90 17.32 5.53
C VAL A 79 -10.09 17.07 4.58
N VAL A 80 -9.82 16.76 3.31
CA VAL A 80 -10.88 16.47 2.33
C VAL A 80 -11.75 15.29 2.77
N ASN A 81 -11.15 14.27 3.36
CA ASN A 81 -11.87 13.10 3.87
C ASN A 81 -12.81 13.44 5.02
N VAL A 82 -12.34 14.16 6.04
CA VAL A 82 -13.15 14.52 7.23
C VAL A 82 -14.32 15.43 6.85
N TYR A 83 -14.08 16.45 6.03
CA TYR A 83 -15.15 17.34 5.57
C TYR A 83 -16.08 16.64 4.56
N GLY A 84 -15.54 15.85 3.64
CA GLY A 84 -16.30 15.13 2.62
C GLY A 84 -17.24 14.07 3.20
N ILE A 85 -16.78 13.28 4.19
CA ILE A 85 -17.63 12.31 4.89
C ILE A 85 -18.75 13.04 5.63
N SER A 86 -18.44 14.13 6.33
CA SER A 86 -19.41 14.87 7.13
C SER A 86 -20.55 15.44 6.29
N VAL A 87 -20.24 15.94 5.09
CA VAL A 87 -21.26 16.42 4.14
C VAL A 87 -22.03 15.26 3.53
N GLY A 88 -21.33 14.24 3.03
CA GLY A 88 -21.99 13.22 2.24
C GLY A 88 -22.77 12.18 3.05
N ILE A 89 -22.50 11.98 4.35
CA ILE A 89 -23.35 11.11 5.18
C ILE A 89 -24.78 11.68 5.26
N ASN A 90 -24.93 13.00 5.31
CA ASN A 90 -26.23 13.67 5.37
C ASN A 90 -27.06 13.50 4.09
N GLU A 91 -26.40 13.44 2.93
CA GLU A 91 -27.08 13.38 1.61
C GLU A 91 -27.22 11.95 1.05
N ILE A 92 -26.20 11.11 1.25
CA ILE A 92 -26.01 9.84 0.50
C ILE A 92 -25.99 8.62 1.44
N SER A 93 -25.94 8.84 2.76
CA SER A 93 -25.96 7.80 3.80
C SER A 93 -24.92 6.68 3.52
N TRP A 94 -25.33 5.41 3.56
CA TRP A 94 -24.45 4.24 3.41
C TRP A 94 -23.78 4.14 2.03
N ARG A 95 -24.31 4.80 0.99
CA ARG A 95 -23.78 4.68 -0.37
C ARG A 95 -22.43 5.38 -0.54
N LEU A 96 -22.06 6.28 0.37
CA LEU A 96 -20.77 6.96 0.35
C LEU A 96 -19.60 5.98 0.54
N TYR A 97 -19.86 4.89 1.27
CA TYR A 97 -18.88 3.82 1.46
C TYR A 97 -18.50 3.11 0.14
N LEU A 98 -19.36 3.14 -0.90
CA LEU A 98 -19.02 2.57 -2.22
C LEU A 98 -17.85 3.30 -2.89
N VAL A 99 -17.73 4.61 -2.68
CA VAL A 99 -16.62 5.41 -3.21
C VAL A 99 -15.28 4.91 -2.65
N TYR A 100 -15.26 4.49 -1.38
CA TYR A 100 -14.07 3.93 -0.74
C TYR A 100 -13.68 2.55 -1.28
N ILE A 101 -14.65 1.68 -1.64
CA ILE A 101 -14.31 0.42 -2.34
C ILE A 101 -13.57 0.73 -3.64
N ILE A 102 -14.11 1.67 -4.44
CA ILE A 102 -13.52 2.04 -5.73
C ILE A 102 -12.11 2.62 -5.50
N TRP A 103 -11.95 3.46 -4.48
CA TRP A 103 -10.65 4.01 -4.11
C TRP A 103 -9.62 2.92 -3.75
N ILE A 104 -9.99 1.98 -2.89
CA ILE A 104 -9.12 0.86 -2.49
C ILE A 104 -8.79 -0.03 -3.71
N ALA A 105 -9.73 -0.24 -4.62
CA ALA A 105 -9.50 -1.00 -5.84
C ALA A 105 -8.51 -0.28 -6.79
N ILE A 106 -8.64 1.04 -6.96
CA ILE A 106 -7.70 1.85 -7.75
C ILE A 106 -6.31 1.80 -7.11
N GLU A 107 -6.21 1.89 -5.79
CA GLU A 107 -4.93 1.80 -5.07
C GLU A 107 -4.27 0.43 -5.29
N LEU A 108 -5.05 -0.66 -5.19
CA LEU A 108 -4.56 -2.02 -5.43
C LEU A 108 -4.04 -2.19 -6.87
N VAL A 109 -4.76 -1.66 -7.87
CA VAL A 109 -4.34 -1.68 -9.27
C VAL A 109 -3.07 -0.85 -9.47
N THR A 110 -3.02 0.35 -8.87
CA THR A 110 -1.87 1.25 -8.99
C THR A 110 -0.62 0.62 -8.39
N ILE A 111 -0.73 0.01 -7.21
CA ILE A 111 0.39 -0.68 -6.57
C ILE A 111 0.82 -1.89 -7.39
N TYR A 112 -0.12 -2.67 -7.94
CA TYR A 112 0.20 -3.84 -8.76
C TYR A 112 0.99 -3.50 -10.04
N PHE A 113 0.67 -2.37 -10.68
CA PHE A 113 1.30 -1.97 -11.94
C PHE A 113 2.52 -1.07 -11.78
N PHE A 114 2.52 -0.14 -10.83
CA PHE A 114 3.52 0.92 -10.74
C PHE A 114 4.55 0.75 -9.64
N PHE A 115 4.27 -0.04 -8.59
CA PHE A 115 5.19 -0.16 -7.46
C PHE A 115 6.16 -1.33 -7.67
N PRO A 116 7.48 -1.08 -7.82
CA PRO A 116 8.48 -2.13 -7.70
C PRO A 116 8.52 -2.70 -6.28
N GLU A 117 8.77 -4.00 -6.16
CA GLU A 117 9.02 -4.65 -4.87
C GLU A 117 10.40 -4.20 -4.34
N THR A 118 10.39 -3.49 -3.21
CA THR A 118 11.60 -2.95 -2.55
C THR A 118 12.13 -3.87 -1.44
N GLY A 119 11.37 -4.91 -1.07
CA GLY A 119 11.69 -5.79 0.05
C GLY A 119 12.97 -6.60 -0.13
N GLY A 120 13.89 -6.49 0.83
CA GLY A 120 15.09 -7.33 0.92
C GLY A 120 16.24 -6.95 -0.01
N LYS A 121 16.23 -5.74 -0.59
CA LYS A 121 17.31 -5.22 -1.45
C LYS A 121 18.08 -4.12 -0.72
N THR A 122 19.37 -3.98 -1.02
CA THR A 122 20.18 -2.89 -0.45
C THR A 122 19.82 -1.56 -1.12
N LEU A 123 20.12 -0.43 -0.46
CA LEU A 123 19.90 0.92 -1.02
C LEU A 123 20.60 1.13 -2.37
N GLU A 124 21.76 0.50 -2.58
CA GLU A 124 22.52 0.56 -3.83
C GLU A 124 21.84 -0.25 -4.95
N GLU A 125 21.35 -1.44 -4.65
CA GLU A 125 20.57 -2.24 -5.61
C GLU A 125 19.27 -1.53 -5.97
N LEU A 126 18.62 -0.86 -5.02
CA LEU A 126 17.39 -0.12 -5.24
C LEU A 126 17.60 1.10 -6.16
N ALA A 127 18.70 1.85 -5.97
CA ALA A 127 19.07 2.95 -6.85
C ALA A 127 19.25 2.47 -8.31
N SER A 128 19.96 1.35 -8.51
CA SER A 128 20.15 0.76 -9.84
C SER A 128 18.85 0.29 -10.50
N ILE A 129 17.87 -0.15 -9.71
CA ILE A 129 16.54 -0.56 -10.17
C ILE A 129 15.70 0.66 -10.58
N PHE A 130 15.78 1.76 -9.82
CA PHE A 130 15.08 3.00 -10.15
C PHE A 130 15.65 3.70 -11.38
N GLU A 131 16.95 3.54 -11.67
CA GLU A 131 17.58 4.05 -12.90
C GLU A 131 17.31 3.19 -14.14
N ALA A 132 16.85 1.94 -13.97
CA ALA A 132 16.53 1.07 -15.08
C ALA A 132 15.31 1.57 -15.88
N LYS A 133 15.34 1.36 -17.20
CA LYS A 133 14.25 1.76 -18.13
C LYS A 133 12.87 1.20 -17.75
N ASN A 134 12.82 0.14 -16.95
CA ASN A 134 11.58 -0.43 -16.44
C ASN A 134 11.75 -0.98 -15.00
N PRO A 135 11.59 -0.14 -13.95
CA PRO A 135 11.97 -0.47 -12.57
C PRO A 135 11.23 -1.70 -12.00
N ARG A 136 10.00 -1.98 -12.47
CA ARG A 136 9.24 -3.18 -12.06
C ARG A 136 9.88 -4.49 -12.51
N LYS A 137 10.33 -4.58 -13.77
CA LYS A 137 10.88 -5.84 -14.31
C LYS A 137 12.23 -6.17 -13.68
N GLU A 138 13.04 -5.15 -13.40
CA GLU A 138 14.33 -5.33 -12.71
C GLU A 138 14.16 -5.62 -11.21
N SER A 139 13.14 -5.06 -10.55
CA SER A 139 12.82 -5.42 -9.16
C SER A 139 12.42 -6.90 -9.01
N LEU A 140 11.63 -7.44 -9.96
CA LEU A 140 11.21 -8.84 -9.99
C LEU A 140 12.35 -9.81 -10.37
N ARG A 141 13.46 -9.30 -10.92
CA ARG A 141 14.63 -10.11 -11.28
C ARG A 141 15.40 -10.45 -10.00
N LYS A 142 15.28 -11.70 -9.56
CA LYS A 142 16.00 -12.23 -8.40
C LYS A 142 17.50 -12.28 -8.73
N ILE A 143 18.28 -11.38 -8.16
CA ILE A 143 19.73 -11.53 -8.09
C ILE A 143 20.00 -12.64 -7.06
N LYS A 144 20.41 -13.83 -7.53
CA LYS A 144 20.92 -14.89 -6.64
C LYS A 144 22.30 -14.47 -6.18
N VAL A 145 22.40 -13.94 -4.96
CA VAL A 145 23.69 -13.76 -4.29
C VAL A 145 24.14 -15.15 -3.83
N GLN A 146 25.15 -15.73 -4.47
CA GLN A 146 25.88 -16.87 -3.92
C GLN A 146 26.84 -16.35 -2.86
N ILE A 147 26.63 -16.74 -1.61
CA ILE A 147 27.62 -16.56 -0.55
C ILE A 147 28.69 -17.64 -0.77
N ARG A 148 29.89 -17.25 -1.21
CA ARG A 148 31.07 -18.13 -1.15
C ARG A 148 31.57 -18.20 0.30
N GLU A 149 32.13 -19.35 0.68
CA GLU A 149 32.53 -19.72 2.06
C GLU A 149 33.61 -18.82 2.72
N ASP A 150 34.06 -17.76 2.06
CA ASP A 150 35.20 -16.90 2.41
C ASP A 150 34.82 -15.48 2.89
N GLY A 151 33.53 -15.18 3.12
CA GLY A 151 33.11 -13.98 3.86
C GLY A 151 33.36 -12.64 3.14
N HIS A 152 33.59 -12.64 1.84
CA HIS A 152 33.64 -11.44 1.01
C HIS A 152 32.46 -11.37 0.04
N VAL A 153 31.71 -10.27 0.12
CA VAL A 153 30.61 -9.93 -0.78
C VAL A 153 31.19 -9.29 -2.03
N ALA A 154 31.35 -10.07 -3.09
CA ALA A 154 31.61 -9.57 -4.43
C ALA A 154 30.31 -9.62 -5.26
N PRO A 155 29.93 -8.53 -5.96
CA PRO A 155 28.82 -8.59 -6.91
C PRO A 155 29.18 -9.54 -8.05
N VAL A 156 28.26 -10.44 -8.39
CA VAL A 156 28.44 -11.41 -9.48
C VAL A 156 28.38 -10.67 -10.82
N GLU A 157 29.55 -10.39 -11.39
CA GLU A 157 29.71 -9.94 -12.78
C GLU A 157 29.41 -11.12 -13.74
N LYS A 158 28.35 -10.90 -14.53
CA LYS A 158 28.01 -11.43 -15.88
C LYS A 158 28.55 -12.81 -16.31
N ASP A 159 27.60 -13.72 -16.56
CA ASP A 159 27.50 -14.41 -17.85
C ASP A 159 26.40 -13.66 -18.63
N GLY A 160 26.57 -13.14 -19.85
CA GLY A 160 27.30 -13.74 -20.96
C GLY A 160 26.27 -14.16 -22.02
N GLN A 161 25.75 -13.17 -22.78
CA GLN A 161 25.29 -13.27 -24.18
C GLN A 161 23.97 -14.07 -24.43
N VAL A 162 23.01 -13.71 -25.29
CA VAL A 162 22.93 -13.02 -26.59
C VAL A 162 21.53 -12.40 -26.70
#